data_AF-A0A6B3F0G5-F1
#
_entry.id   AF-A0A6B3F0G5-F1
#
_cell.length_a   1.000
_cell.length_b   1.000
_cell.length_c   1.000
_cell.angle_alpha   90.00
_cell.angle_beta   90.00
_cell.angle_gamma   90.00
#
_symmetry.space_group_name_H-M   'P 1'
#
loop_
_entity.id
_entity.type
_entity.pdbx_description
1 polymer ?
#
loop_
_entity_poly.entity_id
_entity_poly.type
_entity_poly.pdbx_seq_one_letter_code
_entity_poly.pdbx_strand_id
1 'polypeptide(L)' 'VDRGVELLSGAVDYLLGLPEVTSSSVGAVGFCMGGGFVLQLAATDPRISAAVPFYGVIQGELPDFT' A
#
# COMPACT_ATOMS: atom_id res chain seq x y z
N VAL A 1 -6.48 11.04 2.80
CA VAL A 1 -5.55 9.91 2.55
C VAL A 1 -6.31 8.60 2.60
N ASP A 2 -7.15 8.41 3.61
CA ASP A 2 -7.89 7.17 3.90
C ASP A 2 -8.67 6.61 2.70
N ARG A 3 -9.47 7.43 2.01
CA ARG A 3 -10.18 6.98 0.80
C ARG A 3 -9.25 6.48 -0.30
N GLY A 4 -8.06 7.08 -0.43
CA GLY A 4 -7.04 6.62 -1.37
C GLY A 4 -6.48 5.25 -0.97
N VAL A 5 -6.20 5.05 0.31
CA VAL A 5 -5.75 3.76 0.87
C VAL A 5 -6.81 2.68 0.72
N GLU A 6 -8.09 3.01 0.95
CA GLU A 6 -9.22 2.09 0.76
C GLU A 6 -9.30 1.62 -0.70
N LEU A 7 -9.20 2.54 -1.67
CA LEU A 7 -9.19 2.19 -3.09
C LEU A 7 -7.98 1.32 -3.47
N LEU A 8 -6.81 1.61 -2.92
CA LEU A 8 -5.61 0.79 -3.12
C LEU A 8 -5.76 -0.62 -2.51
N SER A 9 -6.43 -0.75 -1.36
CA SER A 9 -6.74 -2.05 -0.74
C SER A 9 -7.66 -2.89 -1.64
N GLY A 10 -8.62 -2.26 -2.34
CA GLY A 10 -9.42 -2.94 -3.36
C GLY A 10 -8.59 -3.44 -4.56
N ALA A 11 -7.50 -2.76 -4.91
CA ALA A 11 -6.56 -3.25 -5.92
C ALA A 11 -5.75 -4.45 -5.40
N VAL A 12 -5.41 -4.48 -4.11
CA VAL A 12 -4.78 -5.64 -3.44
C VAL A 12 -5.73 -6.84 -3.48
N ASP A 13 -7.01 -6.65 -3.16
CA ASP A 13 -8.04 -7.70 -3.25
C ASP A 13 -8.10 -8.30 -4.66
N TYR A 14 -8.14 -7.43 -5.68
CA TYR A 14 -8.19 -7.87 -7.06
C TYR A 14 -6.96 -8.69 -7.45
N LEU A 15 -5.75 -8.20 -7.16
CA LEU A 15 -4.51 -8.88 -7.50
C LEU A 15 -4.41 -10.25 -6.83
N LEU A 16 -4.69 -10.33 -5.52
CA LEU A 16 -4.62 -11.59 -4.78
C LEU A 16 -5.72 -12.59 -5.18
N GLY A 17 -6.78 -12.14 -5.86
CA GLY A 17 -7.83 -13.00 -6.42
C GLY A 17 -7.50 -13.60 -7.78
N LEU A 18 -6.41 -13.17 -8.44
CA LEU A 18 -6.04 -13.68 -9.76
C LEU A 18 -5.38 -15.06 -9.65
N PRO A 19 -5.76 -16.05 -10.50
CA PRO A 19 -5.17 -17.39 -10.47
C PRO A 19 -3.67 -17.42 -10.81
N GLU A 20 -3.16 -16.37 -11.47
CA GLU A 20 -1.75 -16.21 -11.80
C GLU A 20 -0.89 -15.74 -10.61
N VAL A 21 -1.50 -15.20 -9.55
CA VAL A 21 -0.78 -14.72 -8.37
C VAL A 21 -0.56 -15.87 -7.41
N THR A 22 0.71 -16.26 -7.25
CA THR A 22 1.13 -17.41 -6.43
C THR A 22 1.44 -17.05 -4.97
N SER A 23 1.43 -15.75 -4.64
CA SER A 23 1.72 -15.22 -3.30
C SER A 23 0.43 -14.90 -2.54
N SER A 24 0.48 -14.95 -1.21
CA SER A 24 -0.60 -14.47 -0.33
C SER A 24 -0.48 -12.98 0.01
N SER A 25 0.56 -12.29 -0.49
CA SER A 25 0.86 -10.88 -0.22
C SER A 25 1.37 -10.17 -1.48
N VAL A 26 1.32 -8.83 -1.46
CA VAL A 26 1.71 -7.94 -2.55
C VAL A 26 2.83 -6.99 -2.11
N GLY A 27 3.74 -6.66 -3.03
CA GLY A 27 4.68 -5.54 -2.86
C GLY A 27 4.15 -4.28 -3.56
N ALA A 28 4.31 -3.11 -2.93
CA ALA A 28 3.84 -1.84 -3.48
C ALA A 28 5.00 -0.84 -3.68
N VAL A 29 4.98 -0.10 -4.79
CA VAL A 29 5.95 0.95 -5.12
C VAL A 29 5.22 2.24 -5.46
N GLY A 30 5.74 3.38 -4.99
CA GLY A 30 5.05 4.67 -5.13
C GLY A 30 6.01 5.84 -5.22
N PHE A 31 5.61 6.88 -5.96
CA PHE A 31 6.43 8.06 -6.24
C PHE A 31 5.72 9.35 -5.85
N CYS A 32 6.44 10.33 -5.27
CA CYS A 32 5.87 11.61 -4.84
C CYS A 32 4.66 11.38 -3.90
N MET A 33 3.47 11.88 -4.25
CA MET A 33 2.24 11.60 -3.49
C MET A 33 2.00 10.08 -3.32
N GLY A 34 2.32 9.28 -4.34
CA GLY A 34 2.21 7.83 -4.30
C GLY A 34 3.16 7.17 -3.29
N GLY A 35 4.31 7.78 -3.00
CA GLY A 35 5.22 7.28 -1.96
C GLY A 35 4.61 7.39 -0.57
N GLY A 36 3.85 8.46 -0.30
CA GLY A 36 3.08 8.60 0.93
C GLY A 36 1.95 7.58 1.03
N PHE A 37 1.24 7.32 -0.07
CA PHE A 37 0.19 6.31 -0.11
C PHE A 37 0.69 4.89 0.12
N VAL A 38 1.85 4.52 -0.44
CA VAL A 38 2.42 3.18 -0.23
C VAL A 38 2.80 2.94 1.23
N LEU A 39 3.31 3.97 1.92
CA LEU A 39 3.56 3.88 3.35
C LEU A 39 2.27 3.70 4.16
N GLN A 40 1.25 4.49 3.86
CA GLN A 40 -0.05 4.41 4.55
C GLN A 40 -0.79 3.09 4.26
N LEU A 41 -0.70 2.59 3.04
CA LEU A 41 -1.25 1.29 2.66
C LEU A 41 -0.55 0.15 3.41
N ALA A 42 0.78 0.19 3.53
CA ALA A 42 1.52 -0.83 4.27
C ALA A 42 1.22 -0.84 5.77
N ALA A 43 0.94 0.32 6.36
CA ALA A 43 0.48 0.44 7.74
C ALA A 43 -0.96 -0.10 7.95
N THR A 44 -1.81 -0.03 6.92
CA THR A 44 -3.24 -0.35 7.04
C THR A 44 -3.57 -1.78 6.63
N ASP A 45 -2.93 -2.30 5.58
CA ASP A 45 -3.23 -3.61 5.00
C ASP A 45 -2.05 -4.58 5.23
N PRO A 46 -2.19 -5.57 6.13
CA PRO A 46 -1.11 -6.51 6.47
C PRO A 46 -0.71 -7.42 5.29
N ARG A 47 -1.45 -7.41 4.18
CA ARG A 47 -1.11 -8.15 2.96
C ARG A 47 -0.07 -7.42 2.11
N ILE A 48 0.31 -6.18 2.46
CA ILE A 48 1.46 -5.52 1.87
C ILE A 48 2.73 -5.98 2.57
N SER A 49 3.44 -6.94 1.98
CA SER A 49 4.66 -7.50 2.58
C SER A 49 5.92 -6.69 2.28
N ALA A 50 5.85 -5.74 1.33
CA ALA A 50 6.96 -4.86 1.00
C ALA A 50 6.45 -3.52 0.44
N ALA A 51 7.09 -2.43 0.87
CA ALA A 51 6.78 -1.07 0.43
C ALA A 51 8.05 -0.35 -0.05
N VAL A 52 8.01 0.24 -1.25
CA VAL A 52 9.10 1.01 -1.86
C VAL A 52 8.65 2.44 -2.14
N PRO A 53 8.81 3.37 -1.18
CA PRO A 53 8.40 4.76 -1.33
C PRO A 53 9.53 5.64 -1.87
N PHE A 54 9.37 6.18 -3.07
CA PHE A 54 10.25 7.20 -3.63
C PHE A 54 9.79 8.59 -3.19
N TYR A 55 10.52 9.16 -2.22
CA TYR A 55 10.33 10.51 -1.65
C TYR A 55 8.85 10.86 -1.42
N GLY A 56 8.18 9.94 -0.73
CA GLY A 56 6.79 10.07 -0.33
C GLY A 56 6.56 11.33 0.49
N VAL A 57 5.53 12.11 0.15
CA VAL A 57 5.06 13.20 1.01
C VAL A 57 4.01 12.61 1.96
N ILE A 58 4.37 12.47 3.24
CA ILE A 58 3.42 12.10 4.29
C ILE A 58 2.69 13.38 4.71
N GLN A 59 1.36 13.37 4.61
CA GLN A 59 0.52 14.46 5.12
C GLN A 59 -0.15 14.03 6.42
N GLY A 60 0.04 14.79 7.49
CA GLY A 60 -0.50 14.48 8.82
C GLY A 60 0.49 13.72 9.69
N GLU A 61 -0.04 12.91 10.61
CA GLU A 61 0.78 12.05 11.48
C GLU A 61 1.44 10.92 10.69
N LEU A 62 2.58 10.46 11.20
CA LEU A 62 3.27 9.32 10.63
C LEU A 62 2.38 8.06 10.75
N PRO A 63 2.30 7.22 9.70
CA PRO A 63 1.60 5.95 9.79
C PRO A 63 2.18 5.08 10.91
N ASP A 64 1.29 4.40 11.64
CA ASP A 64 1.67 3.38 12.62
C ASP A 64 1.91 2.05 11.91
N PHE A 65 3.07 1.46 12.13
CA PHE A 65 3.50 0.20 11.52
C PHE A 65 3.63 -0.94 12.55
N THR A 66 3.16 -0.71 13.79
CA THR A 66 3.24 -1.70 14.87
C THR A 66 2.17 -2.77 14.80
#